data_AF-A0A1W9RML9-F1
#
_entry.id   AF-A0A1W9RML9-F1
#
_cell.length_a   1.000
_cell.length_b   1.000
_cell.length_c   1.000
_cell.angle_alpha   90.00
_cell.angle_beta   90.00
_cell.angle_gamma   90.00
#
_symmetry.space_group_name_H-M   'P 1'
#
loop_
_entity.id
_entity.type
_entity.pdbx_description
1 polymer ?
#
loop_
_entity_poly.entity_id
_entity_poly.type
_entity_poly.pdbx_seq_one_letter_code
_entity_poly.pdbx_strand_id
1 'polypeptide(L)'
;MLKITLSLIMITALFSLLCAPLQAQNNGTLEGIALDKLGILNTPGTGARPFSMGGAYTAISDDAFALLYNPAGLAQVRRIELSIGMHQLKNDITNKFLGYSAENTCSSTSIGHIALIYPYPTYRGGLALGFGVGNRDLG
;
A
#
# COMPACT_ATOMS: atom_id res chain seq x y z
N MET A 1 -27.25 50.43 27.27
CA MET A 1 -27.31 48.96 27.45
C MET A 1 -27.29 48.19 26.13
N LEU A 2 -28.04 48.62 25.09
CA LEU A 2 -28.15 47.90 23.80
C LEU A 2 -26.83 47.72 23.01
N LYS A 3 -25.89 48.68 23.09
CA LYS A 3 -24.57 48.57 22.40
C LYS A 3 -23.66 47.49 22.99
N ILE A 4 -23.74 47.25 24.30
CA ILE A 4 -22.89 46.28 25.01
C ILE A 4 -23.36 44.85 24.72
N THR A 5 -24.67 44.63 24.69
CA THR A 5 -25.25 43.32 24.33
C THR A 5 -24.97 42.95 22.87
N LEU A 6 -24.99 43.92 21.95
CA LEU A 6 -24.66 43.68 20.54
C LEU A 6 -23.18 43.30 20.34
N SER A 7 -22.28 43.96 21.08
CA SER A 7 -20.84 43.67 21.03
C SER A 7 -20.51 42.29 21.61
N LEU A 8 -21.20 41.85 22.66
CA LEU A 8 -21.00 40.53 23.27
C LEU A 8 -21.41 39.39 22.31
N ILE A 9 -22.53 39.56 21.59
CA ILE A 9 -23.02 38.58 20.59
C ILE A 9 -22.03 38.47 19.41
N MET A 10 -21.48 39.59 18.95
CA MET A 10 -20.45 39.60 17.90
C MET A 10 -19.18 38.87 18.31
N ILE A 11 -18.74 39.02 19.57
CA ILE A 11 -17.54 38.34 20.08
C ILE A 11 -17.79 36.83 20.21
N THR A 12 -18.96 36.40 20.68
CA THR A 12 -19.30 34.97 20.73
C THR A 12 -19.43 34.34 19.34
N ALA A 13 -19.98 35.07 18.37
CA ALA A 13 -20.06 34.61 16.98
C ALA A 13 -18.66 34.49 16.36
N LEU A 14 -17.78 35.47 16.60
CA LEU A 14 -16.40 35.44 16.13
C LEU A 14 -15.59 34.30 16.77
N PHE A 15 -15.80 34.04 18.06
CA PHE A 15 -15.16 32.93 18.78
C PHE A 15 -15.63 31.56 18.26
N SER A 16 -16.92 31.42 17.92
CA SER A 16 -17.44 30.20 17.28
C SER A 16 -16.90 29.97 15.87
N LEU A 17 -16.64 31.05 15.10
CA LEU A 17 -16.00 30.98 13.78
C LEU A 17 -14.51 30.60 13.87
N LEU A 18 -13.82 31.00 14.94
CA LEU A 18 -12.39 30.73 15.13
C LEU A 18 -12.09 29.31 15.67
N CYS A 19 -13.08 28.63 16.26
CA CYS A 19 -12.95 27.27 16.81
C CYS A 19 -13.22 26.16 15.76
N ALA A 20 -13.94 26.47 14.67
CA ALA A 20 -14.25 25.54 13.60
C ALA A 20 -13.04 24.93 12.84
N PRO A 21 -11.89 25.60 12.64
CA PRO A 21 -10.76 24.98 11.93
C PRO A 21 -9.93 24.03 12.81
N LEU A 22 -10.21 23.87 14.11
CA LEU A 22 -9.36 23.06 15.01
C LEU A 22 -9.79 21.58 15.13
N GLN A 23 -11.00 21.21 14.69
CA GLN A 23 -11.57 19.87 14.92
C GLN A 23 -11.46 18.89 13.75
N ALA A 24 -10.65 19.17 12.73
CA ALA A 24 -10.60 18.33 11.51
C ALA A 24 -9.21 17.84 11.08
N GLN A 25 -8.34 17.54 12.05
CA GLN A 25 -7.27 16.56 11.80
C GLN A 25 -7.86 15.16 12.03
N ASN A 26 -8.36 14.54 10.97
CA ASN A 26 -8.73 13.13 10.98
C ASN A 26 -7.45 12.30 11.13
N ASN A 27 -7.16 11.80 12.34
CA ASN A 27 -6.04 10.87 12.58
C ASN A 27 -6.21 9.54 11.82
N GLY A 28 -7.44 9.11 11.53
CA GLY A 28 -7.71 7.81 10.91
C GLY A 28 -7.37 7.69 9.42
N THR A 29 -7.44 8.78 8.65
CA THR A 29 -7.01 8.75 7.24
C THR A 29 -5.50 8.72 7.14
N LEU A 30 -4.79 9.46 8.01
CA LEU A 30 -3.33 9.48 8.08
C LEU A 30 -2.73 8.11 8.45
N GLU A 31 -3.38 7.36 9.34
CA GLU A 31 -2.92 6.02 9.75
C GLU A 31 -3.01 4.99 8.62
N GLY A 32 -4.05 5.03 7.78
CA GLY A 32 -4.20 4.12 6.63
C GLY A 32 -3.14 4.34 5.54
N ILE A 33 -2.84 5.60 5.21
CA ILE A 33 -1.77 5.94 4.26
C ILE A 33 -0.38 5.70 4.87
N ALA A 34 -0.22 5.85 6.18
CA ALA A 34 1.02 5.53 6.87
C ALA A 34 1.30 4.03 6.87
N LEU A 35 0.30 3.17 7.11
CA LEU A 35 0.47 1.71 7.04
C LEU A 35 0.80 1.21 5.63
N ASP A 36 0.18 1.82 4.60
CA ASP A 36 0.47 1.52 3.20
C ASP A 36 1.89 1.98 2.81
N LYS A 37 2.32 3.19 3.24
CA LYS A 37 3.71 3.66 3.06
C LYS A 37 4.74 2.84 3.84
N LEU A 38 4.37 2.28 4.99
CA LEU A 38 5.23 1.39 5.76
C LEU A 38 5.36 -0.01 5.12
N GLY A 39 4.61 -0.30 4.06
CA GLY A 39 4.70 -1.54 3.30
C GLY A 39 4.16 -2.78 4.04
N ILE A 40 3.47 -2.58 5.18
CA ILE A 40 2.98 -3.65 6.05
C ILE A 40 1.74 -4.34 5.45
N LEU A 41 0.90 -3.59 4.74
CA LEU A 41 -0.32 -4.10 4.10
C LEU A 41 -0.13 -4.39 2.61
N ASN A 42 0.73 -3.61 1.96
CA ASN A 42 0.95 -3.67 0.53
C ASN A 42 2.46 -3.62 0.34
N THR A 43 3.05 -4.76 -0.03
CA THR A 43 4.45 -4.79 -0.49
C THR A 43 4.37 -4.65 -2.00
N PRO A 44 4.59 -3.44 -2.57
CA PRO A 44 4.63 -3.30 -4.02
C PRO A 44 5.75 -4.20 -4.54
N GLY A 45 5.44 -5.01 -5.55
CA GLY A 45 6.38 -5.99 -6.11
C GLY A 45 6.23 -7.43 -5.62
N THR A 46 5.17 -7.78 -4.88
CA THR A 46 4.85 -9.19 -4.53
C THR A 46 4.29 -10.00 -5.70
N GLY A 47 4.07 -9.38 -6.86
CA GLY A 47 3.49 -10.02 -8.02
C GLY A 47 1.96 -10.19 -7.96
N ALA A 48 1.35 -10.36 -9.13
CA ALA A 48 -0.11 -10.40 -9.27
C ALA A 48 -0.75 -11.61 -8.57
N ARG A 49 -0.06 -12.76 -8.50
CA ARG A 49 -0.54 -14.00 -7.89
C ARG A 49 -0.71 -13.89 -6.37
N PRO A 50 0.35 -13.57 -5.59
CA PRO A 50 0.20 -13.34 -4.15
C PRO A 50 -0.74 -12.20 -3.81
N PHE A 51 -0.74 -11.13 -4.62
CA PHE A 51 -1.65 -9.99 -4.44
C PHE A 51 -3.12 -10.40 -4.59
N SER A 52 -3.45 -11.26 -5.58
CA SER A 52 -4.80 -11.80 -5.77
C SER A 52 -5.26 -12.71 -4.63
N MET A 53 -4.33 -13.26 -3.85
CA MET A 53 -4.63 -14.06 -2.64
C MET A 53 -4.69 -13.20 -1.37
N GLY A 54 -4.70 -11.87 -1.49
CA GLY A 54 -4.70 -10.95 -0.34
C GLY A 54 -3.41 -11.02 0.49
N GLY A 55 -2.28 -11.38 -0.12
CA GLY A 55 -0.99 -11.55 0.56
C GLY A 55 -0.81 -12.88 1.29
N ALA A 56 -1.81 -13.77 1.27
CA ALA A 56 -1.75 -15.08 1.92
C ALA A 56 -1.03 -16.14 1.07
N TYR A 57 0.23 -15.89 0.70
CA TYR A 57 0.98 -16.75 -0.21
C TYR A 57 2.07 -17.62 0.45
N THR A 58 2.30 -17.44 1.76
CA THR A 58 3.35 -18.16 2.49
C THR A 58 3.17 -19.68 2.52
N ALA A 59 1.91 -20.16 2.46
CA ALA A 59 1.57 -21.57 2.53
C ALA A 59 1.68 -22.31 1.18
N ILE A 60 1.51 -21.61 0.06
CA ILE A 60 1.46 -22.21 -1.29
C ILE A 60 2.62 -21.75 -2.18
N SER A 61 3.65 -21.14 -1.60
CA SER A 61 4.77 -20.55 -2.32
C SER A 61 5.54 -21.58 -3.18
N ASP A 62 5.14 -21.74 -4.43
CA ASP A 62 5.65 -22.76 -5.35
C ASP A 62 6.25 -22.16 -6.64
N ASP A 63 6.51 -20.86 -6.65
CA ASP A 63 7.04 -20.12 -7.80
C ASP A 63 8.07 -19.04 -7.42
N ALA A 64 8.37 -18.13 -8.35
CA ALA A 64 9.35 -17.04 -8.17
C ALA A 64 9.12 -16.18 -6.91
N PHE A 65 7.87 -16.10 -6.45
CA PHE A 65 7.52 -15.33 -5.26
C PHE A 65 7.84 -16.08 -3.95
N ALA A 66 8.19 -17.37 -4.00
CA ALA A 66 8.70 -18.09 -2.84
C ALA A 66 9.96 -17.44 -2.25
N LEU A 67 10.79 -16.77 -3.08
CA LEU A 67 11.93 -15.98 -2.60
C LEU A 67 11.54 -14.86 -1.63
N LEU A 68 10.33 -14.28 -1.79
CA LEU A 68 9.83 -13.18 -0.96
C LEU A 68 8.97 -13.67 0.20
N TYR A 69 8.16 -14.73 -0.01
CA TYR A 69 7.18 -15.20 0.96
C TYR A 69 7.66 -16.33 1.85
N ASN A 70 8.32 -17.35 1.27
CA ASN A 70 8.76 -18.53 1.99
C ASN A 70 9.84 -19.30 1.18
N PRO A 71 11.13 -19.12 1.48
CA PRO A 71 12.21 -19.71 0.70
C PRO A 71 12.25 -21.25 0.78
N ALA A 72 11.61 -21.87 1.77
CA ALA A 72 11.50 -23.33 1.84
C ALA A 72 10.59 -23.89 0.73
N GLY A 73 9.63 -23.10 0.24
CA GLY A 73 8.78 -23.45 -0.89
C GLY A 73 9.53 -23.55 -2.22
N LEU A 74 10.69 -22.89 -2.34
CA LEU A 74 11.52 -22.94 -3.54
C LEU A 74 12.01 -24.38 -3.85
N ALA A 75 12.20 -25.20 -2.82
CA ALA A 75 12.55 -26.62 -2.97
C ALA A 75 11.44 -27.46 -3.65
N GLN A 76 10.21 -26.95 -3.70
CA GLN A 76 9.07 -27.61 -4.34
C GLN A 76 8.95 -27.29 -5.83
N VAL A 77 9.69 -26.27 -6.32
CA VAL A 77 9.72 -25.86 -7.72
C VAL A 77 10.40 -26.96 -8.55
N ARG A 78 9.68 -27.50 -9.55
CA ARG A 78 10.17 -28.63 -10.37
C ARG A 78 10.64 -28.23 -11.77
N ARG A 79 10.40 -26.99 -12.19
CA ARG A 79 10.70 -26.51 -13.55
C ARG A 79 11.41 -25.17 -13.48
N ILE A 80 12.13 -24.83 -14.55
CA ILE A 80 12.68 -23.47 -14.71
C ILE A 80 11.51 -22.52 -14.87
N GLU A 81 11.49 -21.47 -14.06
CA GLU A 81 10.41 -20.48 -14.07
C GLU A 81 10.95 -19.08 -14.27
N LEU A 82 10.27 -18.32 -15.11
CA LEU A 82 10.56 -16.91 -15.35
C LEU A 82 9.29 -16.11 -15.08
N SER A 83 9.38 -15.13 -14.21
CA SER A 83 8.27 -14.29 -13.76
C SER A 83 8.58 -12.84 -14.04
N ILE A 84 7.69 -12.16 -14.75
CA ILE A 84 7.76 -10.73 -15.05
C ILE A 84 6.42 -10.10 -14.69
N GLY A 85 6.44 -8.95 -14.03
CA GLY A 85 5.23 -8.24 -13.65
C GLY A 85 5.34 -6.73 -13.79
N MET A 86 4.20 -6.09 -14.02
CA MET A 86 4.00 -4.64 -13.93
C MET A 86 2.82 -4.36 -13.01
N HIS A 87 2.80 -3.20 -12.37
CA HIS A 87 1.70 -2.80 -11.50
C HIS A 87 1.31 -1.35 -11.75
N GLN A 88 0.02 -1.09 -11.60
CA GLN A 88 -0.55 0.25 -11.67
C GLN A 88 -1.27 0.52 -10.36
N LEU A 89 -0.92 1.63 -9.72
CA LEU A 89 -1.53 2.11 -8.48
C LEU A 89 -2.31 3.39 -8.79
N LYS A 90 -3.56 3.44 -8.35
CA LYS A 90 -4.42 4.61 -8.46
C LYS A 90 -4.92 4.98 -7.07
N ASN A 91 -4.58 6.19 -6.64
CA ASN A 91 -4.98 6.74 -5.35
C ASN A 91 -5.97 7.88 -5.59
N ASP A 92 -7.22 7.65 -5.18
CA ASP A 92 -8.29 8.64 -5.20
C ASP A 92 -8.58 9.09 -3.77
N ILE A 93 -8.16 10.32 -3.42
CA ILE A 93 -8.36 10.89 -2.08
C ILE A 93 -9.41 11.99 -2.19
N THR A 94 -10.56 11.78 -1.55
CA THR A 94 -11.62 12.80 -1.43
C THR A 94 -11.64 13.35 -0.02
N ASN A 95 -11.23 14.61 0.14
CA ASN A 95 -11.29 15.31 1.41
C ASN A 95 -12.56 16.17 1.47
N LYS A 96 -13.46 15.88 2.41
CA LYS A 96 -14.69 16.67 2.65
C LYS A 96 -14.58 17.43 3.95
N PHE A 97 -14.58 18.75 3.88
CA PHE A 97 -14.55 19.62 5.07
C PHE A 97 -15.57 20.76 4.93
N LEU A 98 -16.49 20.87 5.90
CA LEU A 98 -17.49 21.94 5.98
C LEU A 98 -18.21 22.22 4.63
N GLY A 99 -18.54 21.17 3.88
CA GLY A 99 -19.23 21.27 2.57
C GLY A 99 -18.32 21.49 1.36
N TYR A 100 -17.01 21.74 1.55
CA TYR A 100 -16.01 21.77 0.49
C TYR A 100 -15.45 20.38 0.24
N SER A 101 -15.42 19.97 -1.03
CA SER A 101 -14.82 18.70 -1.47
C SER A 101 -13.59 18.99 -2.30
N ALA A 102 -12.44 18.45 -1.89
CA ALA A 102 -11.20 18.50 -2.65
C ALA A 102 -10.82 17.07 -3.07
N GLU A 103 -10.76 16.85 -4.37
CA GLU A 103 -10.41 15.57 -4.98
C GLU A 103 -8.97 15.63 -5.47
N ASN A 104 -8.15 14.66 -5.04
CA ASN A 104 -6.81 14.46 -5.56
C ASN A 104 -6.70 13.03 -6.10
N THR A 105 -6.46 12.92 -7.41
CA THR A 105 -6.24 11.65 -8.08
C THR A 105 -4.79 11.58 -8.51
N CYS A 106 -4.05 10.59 -8.02
CA CYS A 106 -2.71 10.27 -8.47
C CYS A 106 -2.71 8.86 -9.06
N SER A 107 -2.08 8.68 -10.23
CA SER A 107 -1.90 7.37 -10.85
C SER A 107 -0.41 7.16 -11.12
N SER A 108 0.13 6.04 -10.66
CA SER A 108 1.51 5.64 -10.88
C SER A 108 1.54 4.27 -11.55
N THR A 109 2.35 4.13 -12.61
CA THR A 109 2.57 2.85 -13.29
C THR A 109 4.05 2.54 -13.22
N SER A 110 4.40 1.37 -12.67
CA SER A 110 5.79 0.94 -12.59
C SER A 110 5.94 -0.53 -12.98
N ILE A 111 7.15 -0.88 -13.39
CA ILE A 111 7.54 -2.27 -13.61
C ILE A 111 7.65 -2.90 -12.22
N GLY A 112 6.98 -4.03 -12.01
CA GLY A 112 6.94 -4.71 -10.72
C GLY A 112 8.22 -5.49 -10.46
N HIS A 113 8.48 -6.51 -11.27
CA HIS A 113 9.59 -7.43 -11.02
C HIS A 113 9.97 -8.24 -12.24
N ILE A 114 11.20 -8.77 -12.20
CA ILE A 114 11.72 -9.81 -13.09
C ILE A 114 12.45 -10.82 -12.19
N ALA A 115 12.07 -12.09 -12.27
CA ALA A 115 12.65 -13.16 -11.48
C ALA A 115 12.79 -14.45 -12.30
N LEU A 116 13.84 -15.21 -12.00
CA LEU A 116 14.17 -16.49 -12.62
C LEU A 116 14.49 -17.51 -11.53
N ILE A 117 13.90 -18.70 -11.64
CA ILE A 117 14.22 -19.85 -10.80
C ILE A 117 14.81 -20.95 -11.66
N TYR A 118 15.90 -21.52 -11.16
CA TYR A 118 16.58 -22.67 -11.72
C TYR A 118 16.59 -23.81 -10.70
N PRO A 119 15.76 -24.86 -10.86
CA PRO A 119 15.80 -26.04 -10.01
C PRO A 119 17.01 -26.91 -10.38
N TYR A 120 17.78 -27.31 -9.37
CA TYR A 120 18.90 -28.24 -9.51
C TYR A 120 18.43 -29.65 -9.10
N PRO A 121 18.51 -30.67 -9.97
CA PRO A 121 18.03 -32.01 -9.66
C PRO A 121 18.91 -32.66 -8.57
N THR A 122 18.32 -32.96 -7.42
CA THR A 122 18.97 -33.65 -6.31
C THR A 122 18.32 -35.01 -6.06
N TYR A 123 19.11 -35.99 -5.58
CA TYR A 123 18.66 -37.37 -5.38
C TYR A 123 17.76 -37.56 -4.15
N ARG A 124 17.86 -36.69 -3.14
CA ARG A 124 16.99 -36.65 -1.95
C ARG A 124 16.71 -35.20 -1.58
N GLY A 125 15.45 -34.79 -1.75
CA GLY A 125 15.00 -33.40 -1.54
C GLY A 125 14.89 -32.61 -2.83
N GLY A 126 14.78 -31.29 -2.72
CA GLY A 126 14.77 -30.36 -3.85
C GLY A 126 15.69 -29.19 -3.56
N LEU A 127 16.56 -28.86 -4.51
CA LEU A 127 17.41 -27.67 -4.46
C LEU A 127 17.01 -26.76 -5.62
N ALA A 128 16.79 -25.49 -5.35
CA ALA A 128 16.53 -24.50 -6.39
C ALA A 128 17.30 -23.22 -6.10
N LEU A 129 17.78 -22.60 -7.16
CA LEU A 129 18.43 -21.29 -7.13
C LEU A 129 17.47 -20.29 -7.73
N GLY A 130 17.16 -19.23 -7.00
CA GLY A 130 16.32 -18.15 -7.49
C GLY A 130 17.07 -16.83 -7.49
N PHE A 131 16.88 -16.05 -8.54
CA PHE A 131 17.37 -14.68 -8.66
C PHE A 131 16.22 -13.78 -9.12
N GLY A 132 16.06 -12.62 -8.51
CA GLY A 132 15.03 -11.67 -8.91
C GLY A 132 15.31 -10.26 -8.46
N VAL A 133 14.80 -9.31 -9.23
CA VAL A 133 14.83 -7.88 -8.95
C VAL A 133 13.41 -7.32 -9.10
N GLY A 134 13.01 -6.43 -8.21
CA GLY A 134 11.72 -5.76 -8.28
C GLY A 134 11.83 -4.33 -7.79
N ASN A 135 11.08 -3.44 -8.43
CA ASN A 135 11.05 -2.04 -8.03
C ASN A 135 9.99 -1.84 -6.95
N ARG A 136 10.39 -1.08 -5.92
CA ARG A 136 9.53 -0.69 -4.80
C ARG A 136 9.28 0.81 -4.90
N ASP A 137 8.65 1.23 -5.99
CA ASP A 137 8.40 2.65 -6.21
C ASP A 137 7.22 3.09 -5.32
N LEU A 138 7.55 3.51 -4.10
CA LEU A 138 6.66 4.24 -3.19
C LEU A 138 6.55 5.69 -3.67
N GLY A 139 5.75 5.92 -4.72
CA GLY A 139 5.35 7.26 -5.17
C GLY A 139 4.23 7.83 -4.29
#